data_AF-A0A2G4SX90-F1
#
_entry.id   AF-A0A2G4SX90-F1
#
_cell.length_a   1.000
_cell.length_b   1.000
_cell.length_c   1.000
_cell.angle_alpha   90.00
_cell.angle_beta   90.00
_cell.angle_gamma   90.00
#
_symmetry.space_group_name_H-M   'P 1'
#
loop_
_entity.id
_entity.type
_entity.pdbx_description
1 polymer ?
#
loop_
_entity_poly.entity_id
_entity_poly.type
_entity_poly.pdbx_seq_one_letter_code
_entity_poly.pdbx_strand_id
1 'polypeptide(L)'
;MDEELFLKQRLALDDRAVKGLEKKVFTFLHTLGTESVESAQHSFENILIQLLSYQTNLERNPIIEHVNVKDINEYNAIVERTAVAQREAMRDIVSLKQDLLAAQKIRNHKLEYDRVAREIMKLDTRDAYTESITQLKKEIEVLQREKINKLIALENRKKNLSQAVQNLKDLQRSVEEERAMMVRRRERCDECLF
;
A
#
# COMPACT_ATOMS: atom_id res chain seq x y z
N MET A 1 -60.42 -8.73 -1.73
CA MET A 1 -60.26 -7.37 -1.16
C MET A 1 -61.36 -7.08 -0.16
N ASP A 2 -62.64 -7.32 -0.49
CA ASP A 2 -63.77 -7.14 0.44
C ASP A 2 -63.72 -8.01 1.71
N GLU A 3 -63.27 -9.28 1.62
CA GLU A 3 -63.19 -10.16 2.80
C GLU A 3 -62.15 -9.70 3.83
N GLU A 4 -61.02 -9.16 3.37
CA GLU A 4 -59.96 -8.67 4.26
C GLU A 4 -60.37 -7.34 4.91
N LEU A 5 -61.07 -6.50 4.16
CA LEU A 5 -61.64 -5.25 4.64
C LEU A 5 -62.76 -5.51 5.66
N PHE A 6 -63.63 -6.49 5.37
CA PHE A 6 -64.67 -6.99 6.27
C PHE A 6 -64.08 -7.61 7.54
N LEU A 7 -63.02 -8.43 7.42
CA LEU A 7 -62.34 -9.03 8.56
C LEU A 7 -61.66 -7.97 9.44
N LYS A 8 -61.04 -6.95 8.84
CA LYS A 8 -60.46 -5.81 9.55
C LYS A 8 -61.53 -5.00 10.28
N GLN A 9 -62.67 -4.73 9.62
CA GLN A 9 -63.82 -4.07 10.26
C GLN A 9 -64.37 -4.89 11.43
N ARG A 10 -64.46 -6.22 11.29
CA ARG A 10 -64.96 -7.12 12.33
C ARG A 10 -64.00 -7.31 13.49
N LEU A 11 -62.70 -7.17 13.26
CA LEU A 11 -61.68 -7.14 14.32
C LEU A 11 -61.61 -5.78 15.02
N ALA A 12 -61.90 -4.69 14.30
CA ALA A 12 -61.88 -3.32 14.84
C ALA A 12 -63.13 -2.98 15.66
N LEU A 13 -64.26 -3.64 15.38
CA LEU A 13 -65.52 -3.48 16.12
C LEU A 13 -65.60 -4.55 17.20
N ASP A 14 -65.50 -4.14 18.47
CA ASP A 14 -65.73 -5.03 19.60
C ASP A 14 -67.23 -5.30 19.78
N ASP A 15 -67.74 -6.27 19.03
CA ASP A 15 -69.14 -6.75 19.09
C ASP A 15 -69.58 -7.15 20.51
N ARG A 16 -68.64 -7.41 21.43
CA ARG A 16 -68.95 -7.77 22.81
C ARG A 16 -69.56 -6.60 23.57
N ALA A 17 -69.06 -5.38 23.34
CA ALA A 17 -69.59 -4.18 23.97
C ALA A 17 -71.02 -3.91 23.51
N VAL A 18 -71.28 -4.06 22.21
CA VAL A 18 -72.61 -3.89 21.60
C VAL A 18 -73.60 -4.94 22.10
N LYS A 19 -73.21 -6.22 22.13
CA LYS A 19 -74.05 -7.31 22.68
C LYS A 19 -74.31 -7.15 24.17
N GLY A 20 -73.36 -6.58 24.92
CA GLY A 20 -73.54 -6.26 26.33
C GLY A 20 -74.57 -5.14 26.54
N LEU A 21 -74.49 -4.10 25.71
CA LEU A 21 -75.43 -2.98 25.71
C LEU A 21 -76.85 -3.45 25.33
N GLU A 22 -76.97 -4.26 24.29
CA GLU A 22 -78.23 -4.86 23.83
C GLU A 22 -78.94 -5.63 24.95
N LYS A 23 -78.20 -6.51 25.65
CA LYS A 23 -78.74 -7.25 26.80
C LYS A 23 -79.21 -6.33 27.92
N LYS A 24 -78.45 -5.29 28.24
CA LYS A 24 -78.83 -4.34 29.31
C LYS A 24 -80.06 -3.52 28.95
N VAL A 25 -80.16 -3.07 27.70
CA VAL A 25 -81.35 -2.38 27.18
C VAL A 25 -82.57 -3.31 27.23
N PHE A 26 -82.41 -4.56 26.81
CA PHE A 26 -83.49 -5.55 26.85
C PHE A 26 -83.96 -5.84 28.28
N THR A 27 -83.03 -6.02 29.22
CA THR A 27 -83.35 -6.19 30.66
C THR A 27 -84.06 -4.96 31.22
N PHE A 28 -83.56 -3.76 30.92
CA PHE A 28 -84.15 -2.50 31.36
C PHE A 28 -85.60 -2.33 30.87
N LEU A 29 -85.88 -2.64 29.59
CA LEU A 29 -87.23 -2.60 29.02
C LEU A 29 -88.17 -3.61 29.71
N HIS A 30 -87.66 -4.77 30.11
CA HIS A 30 -88.45 -5.79 30.80
C HIS A 30 -88.74 -5.47 32.26
N THR A 31 -87.86 -4.75 32.96
CA THR A 31 -88.03 -4.41 34.38
C THR A 31 -88.68 -3.04 34.64
N LEU A 32 -88.88 -2.25 33.58
CA LEU A 32 -89.41 -0.88 33.62
C LEU A 32 -90.80 -0.74 34.28
N GLY A 33 -91.62 -1.79 34.21
CA GLY A 33 -92.95 -1.84 34.82
C GLY A 33 -93.02 -2.47 36.21
N THR A 34 -91.91 -3.07 36.69
CA THR A 34 -91.88 -3.86 37.93
C THR A 34 -90.97 -3.24 39.01
N GLU A 35 -90.01 -2.41 38.63
CA GLU A 35 -89.06 -1.79 39.54
C GLU A 35 -89.48 -0.39 40.01
N SER A 36 -88.86 0.11 41.08
CA SER A 36 -89.03 1.48 41.53
C SER A 36 -88.43 2.48 40.52
N VAL A 37 -88.96 3.70 40.51
CA VAL A 37 -88.49 4.78 39.62
C VAL A 37 -86.99 5.07 39.80
N GLU A 38 -86.48 5.01 41.04
CA GLU A 38 -85.05 5.22 41.35
C GLU A 38 -84.16 4.12 40.76
N SER A 39 -84.58 2.85 40.82
CA SER A 39 -83.85 1.72 40.21
C SER A 39 -83.82 1.82 38.69
N ALA A 40 -84.96 2.17 38.09
CA ALA A 40 -85.07 2.39 36.66
C ALA A 40 -84.16 3.54 36.20
N GLN A 41 -84.14 4.67 36.93
CA GLN A 41 -83.28 5.79 36.63
C GLN A 41 -81.79 5.44 36.71
N HIS A 42 -81.38 4.69 37.74
CA HIS A 42 -80.00 4.24 37.87
C HIS A 42 -79.58 3.26 36.75
N SER A 43 -80.48 2.36 36.35
CA SER A 43 -80.24 1.44 35.22
C SER A 43 -80.08 2.21 33.90
N PHE A 44 -80.90 3.23 33.67
CA PHE A 44 -80.82 4.10 32.50
C PHE A 44 -79.50 4.89 32.44
N GLU A 45 -79.08 5.50 33.55
CA GLU A 45 -77.81 6.22 33.64
C GLU A 45 -76.61 5.29 33.33
N ASN A 46 -76.65 4.05 33.82
CA ASN A 46 -75.62 3.06 33.52
C ASN A 46 -75.58 2.68 32.03
N ILE A 47 -76.74 2.56 31.36
CA ILE A 47 -76.80 2.34 29.90
C ILE A 47 -76.20 3.53 29.17
N LEU A 48 -76.51 4.76 29.60
CA LEU A 48 -76.00 5.99 29.00
C LEU A 48 -74.47 6.07 29.08
N ILE A 49 -73.89 5.76 30.24
CA ILE A 49 -72.43 5.72 30.45
C ILE A 49 -71.77 4.72 29.51
N GLN A 50 -72.37 3.53 29.34
CA GLN A 50 -71.83 2.51 28.45
C GLN A 50 -71.92 2.91 26.97
N LEU A 51 -73.00 3.59 26.58
CA LEU A 51 -73.15 4.13 25.23
C LEU A 51 -72.08 5.19 24.93
N LEU A 52 -71.84 6.13 25.87
CA LEU A 52 -70.81 7.17 25.75
C LEU A 52 -69.40 6.57 25.65
N SER A 53 -69.11 5.55 26.46
CA SER A 53 -67.84 4.81 26.39
C SER A 53 -67.67 4.12 25.04
N TYR A 54 -68.73 3.50 24.50
CA TYR A 54 -68.69 2.88 23.17
C TYR A 54 -68.46 3.91 22.06
N GLN A 55 -69.18 5.04 22.10
CA GLN A 55 -68.99 6.15 21.16
C GLN A 55 -67.55 6.65 21.16
N THR A 56 -66.97 6.88 22.34
CA THR A 56 -65.59 7.37 22.48
C THR A 56 -64.57 6.40 21.88
N ASN A 57 -64.78 5.08 22.07
CA ASN A 57 -63.92 4.06 21.46
C ASN A 57 -64.05 4.04 19.93
N LEU A 58 -65.26 4.22 19.40
CA LEU A 58 -65.52 4.25 17.97
C LEU A 58 -64.88 5.47 17.30
N GLU A 59 -64.90 6.63 17.97
CA GLU A 59 -64.23 7.86 17.54
C GLU A 59 -62.69 7.75 17.57
N ARG A 60 -62.14 6.92 18.47
CA ARG A 60 -60.69 6.71 18.59
C ARG A 60 -60.11 5.89 17.45
N ASN A 61 -60.86 4.93 16.91
CA ASN A 61 -60.39 4.03 15.84
C ASN A 61 -59.85 4.74 14.59
N PRO A 62 -60.57 5.72 13.96
CA PRO A 62 -60.05 6.42 12.78
C PRO A 62 -58.79 7.26 13.09
N ILE A 63 -58.66 7.77 14.33
CA ILE A 63 -57.48 8.51 14.77
C ILE A 63 -56.27 7.57 14.82
N ILE A 64 -56.44 6.37 15.40
CA ILE A 64 -55.38 5.35 15.45
C ILE A 64 -54.99 4.92 14.03
N GLU A 65 -55.97 4.69 13.15
CA GLU A 65 -55.71 4.32 11.76
C GLU A 65 -54.88 5.41 11.04
N HIS A 66 -55.26 6.67 11.19
CA HIS A 66 -54.53 7.79 10.60
C HIS A 66 -53.09 7.87 11.11
N VAL A 67 -52.87 7.71 12.41
CA VAL A 67 -51.53 7.69 13.03
C VAL A 67 -50.72 6.51 12.52
N ASN A 68 -51.30 5.31 12.47
CA ASN A 68 -50.60 4.12 11.97
C ASN A 68 -50.16 4.28 10.50
N VAL A 69 -51.02 4.86 9.65
CA VAL A 69 -50.67 5.13 8.25
C VAL A 69 -49.51 6.12 8.17
N LYS A 70 -49.52 7.16 9.00
CA LYS A 70 -48.41 8.12 9.09
C LYS A 70 -47.12 7.43 9.54
N ASP A 71 -47.17 6.62 10.59
CA ASP A 71 -46.01 5.91 11.13
C ASP A 71 -45.42 4.95 10.08
N ILE A 72 -46.26 4.20 9.36
CA ILE A 72 -45.83 3.32 8.26
C ILE A 72 -45.08 4.12 7.19
N ASN A 73 -45.58 5.30 6.81
CA ASN A 73 -44.94 6.16 5.82
C ASN A 73 -43.58 6.67 6.31
N GLU A 74 -43.49 7.06 7.59
CA GLU A 74 -42.24 7.49 8.20
C GLU A 74 -41.21 6.35 8.26
N TYR A 75 -41.63 5.14 8.64
CA TYR A 75 -40.76 3.96 8.62
C TYR A 75 -40.25 3.64 7.21
N ASN A 76 -41.12 3.69 6.20
CA ASN A 76 -40.71 3.49 4.81
C ASN A 76 -39.67 4.53 4.35
N ALA A 77 -39.86 5.80 4.74
CA ALA A 77 -38.90 6.86 4.44
C ALA A 77 -37.55 6.64 5.13
N ILE A 78 -37.54 6.13 6.37
CA ILE A 78 -36.31 5.77 7.08
C ILE A 78 -35.59 4.63 6.35
N VAL A 79 -36.31 3.58 5.95
CA VAL A 79 -35.74 2.45 5.21
C VAL A 79 -35.08 2.91 3.91
N GLU A 80 -35.72 3.80 3.16
CA GLU A 80 -35.16 4.34 1.92
C GLU A 80 -33.89 5.17 2.18
N ARG A 81 -33.91 6.05 3.20
CA ARG A 81 -32.73 6.84 3.59
C ARG A 81 -31.57 5.95 4.02
N THR A 82 -31.83 4.91 4.82
CA THR A 82 -30.82 3.95 5.25
C THR A 82 -30.25 3.18 4.05
N ALA A 83 -31.08 2.79 3.08
CA ALA A 83 -30.62 2.12 1.87
C ALA A 83 -29.76 3.02 0.97
N VAL A 84 -30.01 4.33 0.93
CA VAL A 84 -29.14 5.31 0.26
C VAL A 84 -27.80 5.42 0.98
N ALA A 85 -27.82 5.68 2.29
CA ALA A 85 -26.61 5.81 3.11
C ALA A 85 -25.73 4.55 3.05
N GLN A 86 -26.34 3.36 3.06
CA GLN A 86 -25.62 2.10 2.90
C GLN A 86 -24.91 1.99 1.54
N ARG A 87 -25.58 2.43 0.45
CA ARG A 87 -24.96 2.44 -0.89
C ARG A 87 -23.81 3.41 -0.98
N GLU A 88 -23.93 4.58 -0.38
CA GLU A 88 -22.85 5.59 -0.33
C GLU A 88 -21.65 5.06 0.47
N ALA A 89 -21.88 4.55 1.67
CA ALA A 89 -20.83 3.94 2.48
C ALA A 89 -20.11 2.79 1.75
N MET A 90 -20.84 1.99 0.96
CA MET A 90 -20.24 0.93 0.15
C MET A 90 -19.33 1.49 -0.96
N ARG A 91 -19.71 2.60 -1.60
CA ARG A 91 -18.86 3.28 -2.59
C ARG A 91 -17.61 3.85 -1.94
N ASP A 92 -17.76 4.47 -0.77
CA ASP A 92 -16.63 5.05 -0.03
C ASP A 92 -15.63 3.96 0.37
N ILE A 93 -16.10 2.80 0.83
CA ILE A 93 -15.25 1.64 1.12
C ILE A 93 -14.45 1.21 -0.12
N VAL A 94 -15.07 1.18 -1.30
CA VAL A 94 -14.39 0.81 -2.54
C VAL A 94 -13.33 1.84 -2.90
N SER A 95 -13.65 3.14 -2.81
CA SER A 95 -12.69 4.23 -3.05
C SER A 95 -11.51 4.15 -2.10
N LEU A 96 -11.76 4.05 -0.79
CA LEU A 96 -10.72 3.97 0.24
C LEU A 96 -9.81 2.75 0.07
N LYS A 97 -10.34 1.62 -0.42
CA LYS A 97 -9.53 0.45 -0.76
C LYS A 97 -8.58 0.73 -1.93
N GLN A 98 -9.03 1.45 -2.95
CA GLN A 98 -8.17 1.83 -4.08
C GLN A 98 -7.07 2.80 -3.64
N ASP A 99 -7.42 3.79 -2.82
CA ASP A 99 -6.46 4.74 -2.26
C ASP A 99 -5.43 4.05 -1.38
N LEU A 100 -5.85 3.07 -0.57
CA LEU A 100 -4.94 2.27 0.24
C LEU A 100 -3.94 1.48 -0.63
N LEU A 101 -4.39 0.85 -1.71
CA LEU A 101 -3.51 0.13 -2.63
C LEU A 101 -2.50 1.07 -3.31
N ALA A 102 -2.94 2.26 -3.71
CA ALA A 102 -2.06 3.28 -4.27
C ALA A 102 -1.00 3.73 -3.26
N ALA A 103 -1.41 4.00 -2.01
CA ALA A 103 -0.51 4.37 -0.92
C ALA A 103 0.51 3.26 -0.59
N GLN A 104 0.08 1.99 -0.59
CA GLN A 104 0.97 0.85 -0.40
C GLN A 104 2.01 0.75 -1.52
N LYS A 105 1.61 0.98 -2.78
CA LYS A 105 2.54 1.00 -3.91
C LYS A 105 3.60 2.08 -3.76
N ILE A 106 3.20 3.30 -3.39
CA ILE A 106 4.12 4.42 -3.12
C ILE A 106 5.09 4.06 -2.00
N ARG A 107 4.59 3.47 -0.91
CA ARG A 107 5.42 3.02 0.21
C ARG A 107 6.45 1.98 -0.24
N ASN A 108 6.05 1.00 -1.04
CA ASN A 108 6.96 -0.04 -1.53
C ASN A 108 8.05 0.56 -2.41
N HIS A 109 7.69 1.44 -3.36
CA HIS A 109 8.68 2.16 -4.16
C HIS A 109 9.65 2.96 -3.28
N LYS A 110 9.16 3.67 -2.26
CA LYS A 110 10.02 4.42 -1.32
C LYS A 110 11.01 3.49 -0.61
N LEU A 111 10.55 2.34 -0.12
CA LEU A 111 11.43 1.36 0.54
C LEU A 111 12.49 0.78 -0.42
N GLU A 112 12.13 0.56 -1.69
CA GLU A 112 13.08 0.14 -2.72
C GLU A 112 14.12 1.22 -3.00
N TYR A 113 13.70 2.49 -3.14
CA TYR A 113 14.61 3.61 -3.29
C TYR A 113 15.55 3.75 -2.07
N ASP A 114 15.02 3.66 -0.85
CA ASP A 114 15.81 3.72 0.38
C ASP A 114 16.80 2.55 0.50
N ARG A 115 16.43 1.37 -0.02
CA ARG A 115 17.35 0.22 -0.09
C ARG A 115 18.48 0.48 -1.08
N VAL A 116 18.17 0.93 -2.30
CA VAL A 116 19.17 1.23 -3.33
C VAL A 116 20.08 2.37 -2.87
N ALA A 117 19.51 3.43 -2.29
CA ALA A 117 20.28 4.56 -1.75
C ALA A 117 21.27 4.09 -0.68
N ARG A 118 20.87 3.21 0.24
CA ARG A 118 21.78 2.64 1.23
C ARG A 118 22.92 1.84 0.62
N GLU A 119 22.69 1.07 -0.44
CA GLU A 119 23.77 0.37 -1.14
C GLU A 119 24.70 1.35 -1.86
N ILE A 120 24.16 2.40 -2.49
CA ILE A 120 24.95 3.45 -3.14
C ILE A 120 25.82 4.20 -2.11
N MET A 121 25.29 4.49 -0.92
CA MET A 121 26.04 5.19 0.14
C MET A 121 27.20 4.38 0.72
N LYS A 122 27.26 3.05 0.47
CA LYS A 122 28.43 2.24 0.85
C LYS A 122 29.60 2.40 -0.13
N LEU A 123 29.33 2.88 -1.35
CA LEU A 123 30.34 3.11 -2.36
C LEU A 123 30.95 4.50 -2.17
N ASP A 124 32.22 4.66 -2.55
CA ASP A 124 32.86 5.97 -2.54
C ASP A 124 32.15 6.93 -3.50
N THR A 125 32.33 8.22 -3.26
CA THR A 125 31.73 9.24 -4.11
C THR A 125 32.27 9.12 -5.53
N ARG A 126 31.45 9.49 -6.50
CA ARG A 126 31.85 9.51 -7.91
C ARG A 126 33.13 10.33 -8.12
N ASP A 127 33.26 11.43 -7.38
CA ASP A 127 34.43 12.32 -7.46
C ASP A 127 35.69 11.62 -6.96
N ALA A 128 35.61 10.88 -5.85
CA ALA A 128 36.73 10.08 -5.34
C ALA A 128 37.19 9.01 -6.35
N TYR A 129 36.26 8.32 -7.02
CA TYR A 129 36.62 7.40 -8.10
C TYR A 129 37.26 8.12 -9.28
N THR A 130 36.78 9.31 -9.67
CA THR A 130 37.41 10.07 -10.76
C THR A 130 38.81 10.53 -10.40
N GLU A 131 39.02 10.99 -9.16
CA GLU A 131 40.35 11.38 -8.67
C GLU A 131 41.30 10.17 -8.69
N SER A 132 40.88 9.03 -8.13
CA SER A 132 41.65 7.78 -8.15
C SER A 132 42.01 7.35 -9.58
N ILE A 133 41.05 7.39 -10.52
CA ILE A 133 41.29 7.09 -11.94
C ILE A 133 42.32 8.05 -12.54
N THR A 134 42.22 9.35 -12.27
CA THR A 134 43.17 10.32 -12.81
C THR A 134 44.57 10.16 -12.23
N GLN A 135 44.67 9.84 -10.94
CA GLN A 135 45.95 9.56 -10.29
C GLN A 135 46.59 8.29 -10.88
N LEU A 136 45.84 7.19 -10.98
CA LEU A 136 46.31 5.95 -11.59
C LEU A 136 46.77 6.15 -13.04
N LYS A 137 46.06 6.97 -13.83
CA LYS A 137 46.49 7.33 -15.19
C LYS A 137 47.84 8.05 -15.20
N LYS A 138 48.04 9.03 -14.32
CA LYS A 138 49.34 9.72 -14.20
C LYS A 138 50.46 8.77 -13.79
N GLU A 139 50.20 7.87 -12.85
CA GLU A 139 51.18 6.86 -12.41
C GLU A 139 51.56 5.91 -13.56
N ILE A 140 50.58 5.47 -14.35
CA ILE A 140 50.84 4.67 -15.56
C ILE A 140 51.74 5.42 -16.54
N GLU A 141 51.49 6.71 -16.80
CA GLU A 141 52.32 7.53 -17.70
C GLU A 141 53.75 7.70 -17.16
N VAL A 142 53.93 7.84 -15.85
CA VAL A 142 55.26 7.88 -15.21
C VAL A 142 55.98 6.55 -15.41
N LEU A 143 55.33 5.43 -15.09
CA LEU A 143 55.91 4.09 -15.23
C LEU A 143 56.26 3.76 -16.69
N GLN A 144 55.45 4.21 -17.65
CA GLN A 144 55.76 4.04 -19.08
C GLN A 144 57.02 4.82 -19.47
N ARG A 145 57.18 6.06 -19.01
CA ARG A 145 58.40 6.85 -19.25
C ARG A 145 59.63 6.21 -18.59
N GLU A 146 59.50 5.74 -17.35
CA GLU A 146 60.59 5.02 -16.67
C GLU A 146 60.98 3.74 -17.40
N LYS A 147 60.01 2.97 -17.90
CA LYS A 147 60.26 1.78 -18.70
C LYS A 147 61.06 2.13 -19.96
N ILE A 148 60.66 3.18 -20.69
CA ILE A 148 61.39 3.65 -21.88
C ILE A 148 62.82 4.05 -21.51
N ASN A 149 63.01 4.83 -20.45
CA ASN A 149 64.32 5.26 -20.00
C ASN A 149 65.22 4.08 -19.62
N LYS A 150 64.67 3.08 -18.91
CA LYS A 150 65.41 1.85 -18.55
C LYS A 150 65.79 1.03 -19.78
N LEU A 151 64.91 0.93 -20.78
CA LEU A 151 65.20 0.25 -22.04
C LEU A 151 66.33 0.96 -22.80
N ILE A 152 66.31 2.29 -22.87
CA ILE A 152 67.39 3.08 -23.48
C ILE A 152 68.72 2.87 -22.73
N ALA A 153 68.69 2.93 -21.39
CA ALA A 153 69.87 2.70 -20.58
C ALA A 153 70.45 1.28 -20.75
N LEU A 154 69.59 0.27 -20.85
CA LEU A 154 69.99 -1.12 -21.12
C LEU A 154 70.65 -1.25 -22.50
N GLU A 155 70.05 -0.66 -23.54
CA GLU A 155 70.61 -0.69 -24.89
C GLU A 155 71.97 0.02 -24.95
N ASN A 156 72.12 1.16 -24.28
CA ASN A 156 73.40 1.85 -24.17
C ASN A 156 74.45 1.00 -23.43
N ARG A 157 74.07 0.32 -22.33
CA ARG A 157 74.98 -0.61 -21.63
C ARG A 157 75.38 -1.79 -22.52
N LYS A 158 74.46 -2.33 -23.31
CA LYS A 158 74.74 -3.40 -24.28
C LYS A 158 75.74 -2.94 -25.35
N LYS A 159 75.58 -1.72 -25.88
CA LYS A 159 76.53 -1.11 -26.82
C LYS A 159 77.90 -0.90 -26.18
N ASN A 160 77.96 -0.30 -25.00
CA ASN A 160 79.22 -0.08 -24.28
C ASN A 160 79.96 -1.39 -23.96
N LEU A 161 79.23 -2.43 -23.54
CA LEU A 161 79.80 -3.76 -23.31
C LEU A 161 80.33 -4.37 -24.61
N SER A 162 79.57 -4.27 -25.70
CA SER A 162 80.01 -4.78 -27.01
C SER A 162 81.28 -4.08 -27.48
N GLN A 163 81.38 -2.76 -27.28
CA GLN A 163 82.60 -2.00 -27.58
C GLN A 163 83.77 -2.42 -26.69
N ALA A 164 83.55 -2.60 -25.38
CA ALA A 164 84.60 -3.05 -24.46
C ALA A 164 85.11 -4.45 -24.82
N VAL A 165 84.21 -5.37 -25.20
CA VAL A 165 84.58 -6.71 -25.68
C VAL A 165 85.39 -6.63 -26.98
N GLN A 166 85.01 -5.75 -27.90
CA GLN A 166 85.78 -5.55 -29.13
C GLN A 166 87.17 -5.00 -28.83
N ASN A 167 87.29 -3.97 -27.99
CA ASN A 167 88.57 -3.42 -27.57
C ASN A 167 89.45 -4.48 -26.87
N LEU A 168 88.86 -5.35 -26.04
CA LEU A 168 89.58 -6.46 -25.40
C LEU A 168 90.08 -7.49 -26.41
N LYS A 169 89.27 -7.83 -27.43
CA LYS A 169 89.69 -8.71 -28.53
C LYS A 169 90.82 -8.08 -29.34
N ASP A 170 90.75 -6.78 -29.59
CA ASP A 170 91.79 -6.05 -30.33
C ASP A 170 93.08 -5.98 -29.50
N LEU A 171 92.99 -5.78 -28.18
CA LEU A 171 94.13 -5.85 -27.27
C LEU A 171 94.74 -7.26 -27.22
N GLN A 172 93.89 -8.29 -27.12
CA GLN A 172 94.34 -9.68 -27.14
C GLN A 172 95.08 -10.00 -28.46
N ARG A 173 94.53 -9.57 -29.60
CA ARG A 173 95.16 -9.71 -30.90
C ARG A 173 96.50 -8.97 -30.96
N SER A 174 96.57 -7.74 -30.47
CA SER A 174 97.82 -6.97 -30.39
C SER A 174 98.87 -7.68 -29.53
N VAL A 175 98.50 -8.22 -28.36
CA VAL A 175 99.40 -8.99 -27.50
C VAL A 175 99.85 -10.30 -28.17
N GLU A 176 98.96 -10.99 -28.89
CA GLU A 176 99.30 -12.18 -29.67
C GLU A 176 100.26 -11.85 -30.83
N GLU A 177 100.05 -10.74 -31.53
CA GLU A 177 100.92 -10.21 -32.59
C GLU A 177 102.30 -9.80 -32.03
N GLU A 178 102.36 -9.11 -30.89
CA GLU A 178 103.61 -8.78 -30.19
C GLU A 178 104.36 -10.04 -29.74
N ARG A 179 103.67 -11.03 -29.17
CA ARG A 179 104.27 -12.33 -28.82
C ARG A 179 104.81 -13.04 -30.05
N ALA A 180 104.07 -13.07 -31.16
CA ALA A 180 104.51 -13.66 -32.42
C ALA A 180 105.74 -12.91 -33.01
N MET A 181 105.76 -11.57 -32.91
CA MET A 181 106.91 -10.76 -33.32
C MET A 181 108.15 -10.99 -32.44
N MET A 182 107.97 -11.17 -31.13
CA MET A 182 109.03 -11.51 -30.18
C MET A 182 109.62 -12.89 -30.46
N VAL A 183 108.79 -13.89 -30.77
CA VAL A 183 109.24 -15.22 -31.21
C VAL A 183 110.04 -15.13 -32.51
N ARG A 184 109.52 -14.43 -33.54
CA ARG A 184 110.25 -14.18 -34.79
C ARG A 184 111.52 -13.34 -34.64
N ARG A 185 111.65 -12.54 -33.58
CA ARG A 185 112.87 -11.80 -33.24
C ARG A 185 113.90 -12.70 -32.58
N ARG A 186 113.45 -13.65 -31.74
CA ARG A 186 114.31 -14.69 -31.15
C ARG A 186 114.87 -15.62 -32.23
N GLU A 187 114.04 -16.09 -33.16
CA GLU A 187 114.47 -16.93 -34.29
C GLU A 187 115.52 -16.24 -35.17
N ARG A 188 115.41 -14.91 -35.37
CA ARG A 188 116.43 -14.13 -36.10
C ARG A 188 117.71 -13.85 -35.32
N CYS A 189 117.67 -13.85 -33.98
CA CYS A 189 118.89 -13.74 -33.18
C CYS A 189 119.67 -15.05 -33.13
N ASP A 190 118.99 -16.19 -33.24
CA ASP A 190 119.64 -17.51 -33.32
C ASP A 190 120.23 -17.79 -34.72
N GLU A 191 119.76 -17.12 -35.78
CA GLU A 191 120.35 -17.16 -37.14
C GLU A 191 121.60 -16.27 -37.33
N CYS A 192 121.88 -15.33 -36.40
CA CYS A 192 123.06 -14.46 -36.44
C CYS A 192 124.25 -14.95 -35.59
N LEU A 193 124.20 -16.19 -35.09
CA LEU A 193 125.25 -16.84 -34.30
C LEU A 193 125.88 -18.05 -35.04
N PHE A 194 125.97 -17.95 -36.37
CA PHE A 194 126.90 -18.73 -37.21
C PHE A 194 128.04 -17.83 -37.72
#